data_AF-A0A644UI31-F1
#
_entry.id   AF-A0A644UI31-F1
#
_cell.length_a   1.000
_cell.length_b   1.000
_cell.length_c   1.000
_cell.angle_alpha   90.00
_cell.angle_beta   90.00
_cell.angle_gamma   90.00
#
_symmetry.space_group_name_H-M   'P 1'
#
loop_
_entity.id
_entity.type
_entity.pdbx_description
1 polymer ?
#
loop_
_entity_poly.entity_id
_entity_poly.type
_entity_poly.pdbx_seq_one_letter_code
_entity_poly.pdbx_strand_id
1 'polypeptide(L)'
;MKRFILILHLAFCAFHFSFAQQIIYVDVSNNTGNENGTQANPFNTIVEGLQLSQNGDSISIVSGNYPEDTLLVEKCVSIAGTSAASTLVQGIFILSSKLDSMPVLIRNLWCRNVIHNDSGYSVTPLIIEDCGLQVLNDHTPSVSETGRILLKNCSVDDSIHIGSAACAARREVINCETGGGLWISSTSSQGLIRLEGNQVAGSLSVITTAKSDTIFIQNNTVSDSLIVLSTASYPDVISGNTIGGGIRLRAVSHSGLRFTENDIQNGSLSAKYVALSESIIGNNNFKNGGIHFQATAGDIVIRENEIHTDGSVAAIRFKTTAGGYFEDNTITLPYFEPSGLPLDGDTLSVCAIHVRSTSFGGMKGNRISGGAYGVYLSAIASHGFNENEIDGAHYGLYLQSVSGDVDSNRVEYCIGDGMILDYKSEYADTNSIRLNYNIVRYNGGHGIRTRGNCPMGRLDEPGTGFNVIKDNDGYDLYVETLSGFVDTIWAQNNVWSHSTEAEVGQYDIYDANDDPARALVLYMPLLSYGVSEHPLPEIIMFPNPTRGVFSFQFSTGSRLPAVMEIVDFFGRILEARVPEFRNSGTSELDISHLSSGIYIVRFCFDSQTMVKKIIKL
;
A
#
# COMPACT_ATOMS: atom_id res chain seq x y z
N MET A 1 45.58 -31.45 80.64
CA MET A 1 45.19 -31.44 79.21
C MET A 1 44.12 -30.37 79.02
N LYS A 2 44.16 -29.67 77.87
CA LYS A 2 43.31 -28.56 77.40
C LYS A 2 43.75 -27.15 77.83
N ARG A 3 44.53 -26.52 76.92
CA ARG A 3 44.72 -25.07 76.78
C ARG A 3 43.47 -24.50 76.11
N PHE A 4 42.91 -23.43 76.68
CA PHE A 4 41.99 -22.52 75.99
C PHE A 4 42.81 -21.29 75.61
N ILE A 5 43.00 -21.06 74.31
CA ILE A 5 43.43 -19.78 73.74
C ILE A 5 42.29 -19.33 72.84
N LEU A 6 41.66 -18.23 73.24
CA LEU A 6 40.64 -17.52 72.51
C LEU A 6 41.34 -16.74 71.38
N ILE A 7 41.21 -17.20 70.13
CA ILE A 7 41.68 -16.45 68.96
C ILE A 7 40.53 -15.58 68.46
N LEU A 8 40.72 -14.28 68.62
CA LEU A 8 39.91 -13.20 68.08
C LEU A 8 39.93 -13.28 66.53
N HIS A 9 38.80 -13.65 65.91
CA HIS A 9 38.61 -13.49 64.46
C HIS A 9 38.33 -12.01 64.17
N LEU A 10 39.35 -11.30 63.68
CA LEU A 10 39.15 -10.02 62.99
C LEU A 10 38.42 -10.31 61.67
N ALA A 11 37.15 -9.95 61.63
CA ALA A 11 36.39 -9.82 60.40
C ALA A 11 37.03 -8.72 59.55
N PHE A 12 37.72 -9.10 58.48
CA PHE A 12 38.06 -8.18 57.40
C PHE A 12 36.77 -7.95 56.61
N CYS A 13 36.01 -6.93 57.01
CA CYS A 13 34.98 -6.35 56.16
C CYS A 13 35.66 -5.84 54.89
N ALA A 14 35.58 -6.60 53.80
CA ALA A 14 35.75 -6.06 52.47
C ALA A 14 34.60 -5.07 52.25
N PHE A 15 34.84 -3.81 52.63
CA PHE A 15 34.04 -2.68 52.17
C PHE A 15 34.05 -2.75 50.64
N HIS A 16 32.96 -3.29 50.08
CA HIS A 16 32.59 -2.98 48.71
C HIS A 16 32.23 -1.49 48.73
N PHE A 17 33.24 -0.65 48.52
CA PHE A 17 33.01 0.72 48.10
C PHE A 17 32.23 0.60 46.78
N SER A 18 30.93 0.88 46.85
CA SER A 18 30.21 1.36 45.67
C SER A 18 30.90 2.65 45.28
N PHE A 19 31.83 2.59 44.31
CA PHE A 19 32.42 3.80 43.76
C PHE A 19 31.26 4.65 43.25
N ALA A 20 31.14 5.87 43.78
CA ALA A 20 30.20 6.82 43.26
C ALA A 20 30.59 7.10 41.80
N GLN A 21 29.63 6.98 40.91
CA GLN A 21 29.76 7.31 39.50
C GLN A 21 30.35 8.73 39.38
N GLN A 22 31.58 8.85 38.88
CA GLN A 22 32.28 10.13 38.82
C GLN A 22 32.23 10.73 37.41
N ILE A 23 32.38 12.06 37.35
CA ILE A 23 32.56 12.80 36.10
C ILE A 23 34.03 13.16 35.98
N ILE A 24 34.67 12.65 34.92
CA ILE A 24 36.06 12.92 34.55
C ILE A 24 36.04 14.00 33.48
N TYR A 25 36.76 15.11 33.71
CA TYR A 25 36.78 16.25 32.80
C TYR A 25 38.01 16.22 31.89
N VAL A 26 37.80 16.50 30.61
CA VAL A 26 38.84 16.54 29.57
C VAL A 26 38.77 17.87 28.82
N ASP A 27 39.89 18.57 28.73
CA ASP A 27 40.04 19.86 28.05
C ASP A 27 41.41 19.92 27.37
N VAL A 28 41.42 19.86 26.03
CA VAL A 28 42.66 19.89 25.21
C VAL A 28 43.51 21.15 25.42
N SER A 29 42.92 22.22 25.96
CA SER A 29 43.66 23.45 26.24
C SER A 29 44.47 23.39 27.55
N ASN A 30 44.23 22.39 28.41
CA ASN A 30 44.93 22.26 29.68
C ASN A 30 46.36 21.73 29.52
N ASN A 31 47.28 22.63 29.17
CA ASN A 31 48.70 22.30 29.01
C ASN A 31 49.52 22.54 30.30
N THR A 32 48.90 22.46 31.48
CA THR A 32 49.55 22.78 32.76
C THR A 32 50.50 21.68 33.24
N GLY A 33 50.33 20.46 32.76
CA GLY A 33 51.11 19.28 33.17
C GLY A 33 50.77 18.74 34.57
N ASN A 34 49.73 19.28 35.22
CA ASN A 34 49.24 18.82 36.53
C ASN A 34 47.77 18.39 36.41
N GLU A 35 47.53 17.27 35.73
CA GLU A 35 46.20 16.85 35.33
C GLU A 35 45.71 15.68 36.20
N ASN A 36 44.45 15.74 36.66
CA ASN A 36 43.87 14.70 37.49
C ASN A 36 42.40 14.38 37.17
N GLY A 37 41.88 14.91 36.05
CA GLY A 37 40.51 14.66 35.59
C GLY A 37 39.43 15.37 36.40
N THR A 38 39.77 16.20 37.38
CA THR A 38 38.79 17.04 38.08
C THR A 38 38.43 18.26 37.24
N GLN A 39 37.28 18.90 37.52
CA GLN A 39 36.89 20.12 36.82
C GLN A 39 37.94 21.25 36.92
N ALA A 40 38.69 21.32 38.02
CA ALA A 40 39.73 22.32 38.23
C ALA A 40 41.04 22.00 37.50
N ASN A 41 41.32 20.71 37.26
CA ASN A 41 42.52 20.24 36.57
C ASN A 41 42.15 19.08 35.61
N PRO A 42 41.42 19.37 34.52
CA PRO A 42 40.95 18.35 33.59
C PRO A 42 42.13 17.64 32.91
N PHE A 43 41.95 16.42 32.40
CA PHE A 43 42.96 15.82 31.52
C PHE A 43 43.04 16.56 30.18
N ASN A 44 44.20 16.58 29.56
CA ASN A 44 44.36 17.17 28.23
C ASN A 44 44.03 16.19 27.09
N THR A 45 43.99 14.88 27.38
CA THR A 45 43.58 13.84 26.43
C THR A 45 42.37 13.03 26.90
N ILE A 46 41.62 12.51 25.93
CA ILE A 46 40.51 11.58 26.17
C ILE A 46 41.05 10.22 26.64
N VAL A 47 42.24 9.84 26.18
CA VAL A 47 42.91 8.58 26.57
C VAL A 47 43.15 8.50 28.07
N GLU A 48 43.62 9.58 28.70
CA GLU A 48 43.80 9.63 30.16
C GLU A 48 42.46 9.49 30.89
N GLY A 49 41.41 10.14 30.38
CA GLY A 49 40.05 9.98 30.90
C GLY A 49 39.57 8.53 30.84
N LEU A 50 39.78 7.85 29.71
CA LEU A 50 39.44 6.43 29.54
C LEU A 50 40.25 5.52 30.47
N GLN A 51 41.54 5.78 30.65
CA GLN A 51 42.41 4.98 31.52
C GLN A 51 42.04 5.08 33.01
N LEU A 52 41.58 6.25 33.47
CA LEU A 52 41.13 6.44 34.85
C LEU A 52 39.75 5.81 35.11
N SER A 53 38.90 5.77 34.07
CA SER A 53 37.49 5.43 34.20
C SER A 53 37.21 4.02 34.74
N GLN A 54 36.07 3.88 35.41
CA GLN A 54 35.45 2.60 35.78
C GLN A 54 34.10 2.43 35.09
N ASN A 55 33.56 1.20 35.11
CA ASN A 55 32.21 0.95 34.58
C ASN A 55 31.19 1.85 35.29
N GLY A 56 30.40 2.56 34.50
CA GLY A 56 29.42 3.56 34.94
C GLY A 56 29.91 5.01 34.84
N ASP A 57 31.22 5.28 34.85
CA ASP A 57 31.71 6.66 34.88
C ASP A 57 31.31 7.48 33.64
N SER A 58 31.36 8.80 33.79
CA SER A 58 31.15 9.75 32.70
C SER A 58 32.42 10.55 32.39
N ILE A 59 32.73 10.72 31.12
CA ILE A 59 33.82 11.56 30.60
C ILE A 59 33.17 12.77 29.92
N SER A 60 33.40 13.97 30.47
CA SER A 60 32.92 15.24 29.93
C SER A 60 34.04 15.95 29.18
N ILE A 61 33.86 16.13 27.88
CA ILE A 61 34.85 16.68 26.97
C ILE A 61 34.45 18.12 26.61
N VAL A 62 35.33 19.06 26.89
CA VAL A 62 35.15 20.48 26.53
C VAL A 62 35.25 20.64 25.01
N SER A 63 34.75 21.76 24.48
CA SER A 63 34.93 22.07 23.05
C SER A 63 36.40 22.19 22.69
N GLY A 64 36.81 21.58 21.59
CA GLY A 64 38.20 21.47 21.19
C GLY A 64 38.39 20.50 20.02
N ASN A 65 39.59 20.51 19.44
CA ASN A 65 40.03 19.54 18.45
C ASN A 65 41.03 18.57 19.10
N TYR A 66 40.66 17.31 19.15
CA TYR A 66 41.32 16.22 19.86
C TYR A 66 42.04 15.34 18.83
N PRO A 67 43.37 15.48 18.64
CA PRO A 67 44.11 14.84 17.55
C PRO A 67 44.50 13.38 17.86
N GLU A 68 43.96 12.76 18.91
CA GLU A 68 44.20 11.36 19.22
C GLU A 68 43.74 10.44 18.07
N ASP A 69 44.55 9.44 17.68
CA ASP A 69 44.22 8.55 16.56
C ASP A 69 43.27 7.40 16.95
N THR A 70 43.44 6.82 18.14
CA THR A 70 42.68 5.63 18.59
C THR A 70 42.31 5.76 20.06
N LEU A 71 41.03 5.51 20.35
CA LEU A 71 40.42 5.56 21.66
C LEU A 71 39.85 4.18 22.00
N LEU A 72 40.61 3.39 22.75
CA LEU A 72 40.17 2.06 23.19
C LEU A 72 39.22 2.18 24.39
N VAL A 73 37.98 1.76 24.22
CA VAL A 73 36.94 1.79 25.25
C VAL A 73 36.87 0.41 25.92
N GLU A 74 37.54 0.25 27.06
CA GLU A 74 37.57 -1.00 27.84
C GLU A 74 36.55 -1.03 29.00
N LYS A 75 35.82 0.07 29.21
CA LYS A 75 34.85 0.25 30.29
C LYS A 75 33.52 0.75 29.74
N CYS A 76 32.42 0.35 30.37
CA CYS A 76 31.09 0.83 30.02
C CYS A 76 30.91 2.25 30.57
N VAL A 77 31.23 3.27 29.76
CA VAL A 77 31.25 4.68 30.17
C VAL A 77 30.33 5.54 29.30
N SER A 78 29.99 6.72 29.82
CA SER A 78 29.33 7.79 29.07
C SER A 78 30.36 8.82 28.62
N ILE A 79 30.55 9.00 27.32
CA ILE A 79 31.51 9.95 26.73
C ILE A 79 30.69 11.07 26.08
N ALA A 80 30.83 12.28 26.60
CA ALA A 80 29.99 13.40 26.20
C ALA A 80 30.83 14.63 25.85
N GLY A 81 30.72 15.09 24.61
CA GLY A 81 31.22 16.40 24.21
C GLY A 81 30.26 17.53 24.55
N THR A 82 30.66 18.75 24.17
CA THR A 82 29.78 19.93 24.28
C THR A 82 28.76 19.95 23.14
N SER A 83 29.22 19.68 21.91
CA SER A 83 28.38 19.51 20.71
C SER A 83 29.18 18.85 19.60
N ALA A 84 28.49 18.22 18.63
CA ALA A 84 29.14 17.66 17.45
C ALA A 84 29.88 18.72 16.60
N ALA A 85 29.45 19.98 16.64
CA ALA A 85 30.08 21.07 15.89
C ALA A 85 31.36 21.62 16.55
N SER A 86 31.57 21.39 17.85
CA SER A 86 32.63 22.05 18.62
C SER A 86 33.57 21.09 19.35
N THR A 87 33.17 19.84 19.57
CA THR A 87 34.01 18.77 20.13
C THR A 87 34.38 17.82 19.00
N LEU A 88 35.53 18.05 18.38
CA LEU A 88 36.01 17.31 17.20
C LEU A 88 37.06 16.29 17.63
N VAL A 89 36.70 15.02 17.62
CA VAL A 89 37.59 13.91 17.94
C VAL A 89 38.11 13.30 16.64
N GLN A 90 39.38 13.53 16.30
CA GLN A 90 39.96 12.99 15.08
C GLN A 90 40.10 11.46 15.12
N GLY A 91 40.02 10.87 16.31
CA GLY A 91 40.26 9.46 16.55
C GLY A 91 39.09 8.53 16.25
N ILE A 92 39.43 7.25 16.30
CA ILE A 92 38.50 6.13 16.17
C ILE A 92 38.22 5.56 17.57
N PHE A 93 36.95 5.47 17.95
CA PHE A 93 36.52 4.72 19.12
C PHE A 93 36.49 3.23 18.79
N ILE A 94 37.25 2.43 19.54
CA ILE A 94 37.26 0.98 19.40
C ILE A 94 36.69 0.39 20.70
N LEU A 95 35.53 -0.25 20.61
CA LEU A 95 34.90 -0.90 21.75
C LEU A 95 35.56 -2.26 22.00
N SER A 96 35.98 -2.48 23.24
CA SER A 96 36.61 -3.72 23.68
C SER A 96 35.62 -4.87 23.77
N SER A 97 36.08 -6.08 23.44
CA SER A 97 35.32 -7.32 23.64
C SER A 97 35.11 -7.71 25.10
N LYS A 98 35.74 -6.99 26.03
CA LYS A 98 35.69 -7.23 27.47
C LYS A 98 34.71 -6.32 28.20
N LEU A 99 33.89 -5.57 27.47
CA LEU A 99 32.87 -4.71 28.05
C LEU A 99 31.83 -5.54 28.83
N ASP A 100 31.28 -4.91 29.87
CA ASP A 100 30.23 -5.50 30.71
C ASP A 100 28.84 -5.23 30.10
N SER A 101 27.79 -5.66 30.77
CA SER A 101 26.39 -5.49 30.39
C SER A 101 25.85 -4.06 30.49
N MET A 102 26.59 -3.13 31.10
CA MET A 102 26.22 -1.70 31.15
C MET A 102 26.40 -1.03 29.79
N PRO A 103 25.61 0.00 29.45
CA PRO A 103 25.70 0.68 28.17
C PRO A 103 27.01 1.47 28.03
N VAL A 104 27.55 1.51 26.80
CA VAL A 104 28.45 2.57 26.35
C VAL A 104 27.58 3.66 25.70
N LEU A 105 27.73 4.90 26.17
CA LEU A 105 27.01 6.06 25.62
C LEU A 105 28.02 7.04 25.03
N ILE A 106 27.86 7.41 23.76
CA ILE A 106 28.65 8.45 23.09
C ILE A 106 27.70 9.55 22.64
N ARG A 107 27.94 10.80 23.04
CA ARG A 107 27.03 11.91 22.70
C ARG A 107 27.70 13.25 22.48
N ASN A 108 27.03 14.11 21.72
CA ASN A 108 27.38 15.52 21.55
C ASN A 108 28.83 15.77 21.08
N LEU A 109 29.33 14.93 20.16
CA LEU A 109 30.67 15.09 19.60
C LEU A 109 30.72 14.62 18.15
N TRP A 110 31.72 15.08 17.41
CA TRP A 110 32.08 14.50 16.13
C TRP A 110 33.25 13.54 16.33
N CYS A 111 33.22 12.37 15.70
CA CYS A 111 34.34 11.43 15.69
C CYS A 111 34.59 10.82 14.32
N ARG A 112 35.80 10.33 14.06
CA ARG A 112 36.09 9.67 12.78
C ARG A 112 35.29 8.39 12.63
N ASN A 113 35.38 7.47 13.59
CA ASN A 113 34.65 6.20 13.48
C ASN A 113 34.33 5.65 14.87
N VAL A 114 33.24 4.89 14.95
CA VAL A 114 32.96 3.99 16.07
C VAL A 114 32.96 2.57 15.53
N ILE A 115 33.92 1.79 16.01
CA ILE A 115 34.09 0.39 15.62
C ILE A 115 33.84 -0.49 16.83
N HIS A 116 32.91 -1.42 16.66
CA HIS A 116 32.72 -2.52 17.59
C HIS A 116 32.86 -3.80 16.78
N ASN A 117 34.05 -4.40 16.81
CA ASN A 117 34.34 -5.61 16.06
C ASN A 117 34.74 -6.69 17.05
N ASP A 118 33.75 -7.38 17.60
CA ASP A 118 33.98 -8.43 18.58
C ASP A 118 33.83 -9.82 17.92
N SER A 119 34.64 -10.77 18.38
CA SER A 119 34.51 -12.21 18.09
C SER A 119 33.99 -12.99 19.31
N GLY A 120 33.80 -12.32 20.45
CA GLY A 120 33.27 -12.81 21.72
C GLY A 120 31.83 -12.38 22.02
N TYR A 121 31.24 -12.96 23.07
CA TYR A 121 29.87 -12.69 23.50
C TYR A 121 29.78 -11.37 24.28
N SER A 122 29.87 -10.22 23.62
CA SER A 122 29.58 -8.92 24.24
C SER A 122 28.07 -8.64 24.24
N VAL A 123 27.47 -8.54 25.43
CA VAL A 123 26.05 -8.16 25.64
C VAL A 123 25.85 -6.66 25.82
N THR A 124 26.89 -5.86 25.59
CA THR A 124 26.93 -4.42 25.87
C THR A 124 25.99 -3.63 24.96
N PRO A 125 25.02 -2.88 25.51
CA PRO A 125 24.27 -1.90 24.74
C PRO A 125 25.18 -0.77 24.24
N LEU A 126 24.96 -0.32 23.01
CA LEU A 126 25.65 0.83 22.42
C LEU A 126 24.61 1.91 22.12
N ILE A 127 24.82 3.10 22.67
CA ILE A 127 23.96 4.25 22.44
C ILE A 127 24.83 5.40 21.91
N ILE A 128 24.46 5.94 20.76
CA ILE A 128 25.11 7.09 20.14
C ILE A 128 24.03 8.13 19.83
N GLU A 129 24.16 9.33 20.42
CA GLU A 129 23.14 10.38 20.33
C GLU A 129 23.74 11.75 20.00
N ASP A 130 23.10 12.49 19.11
CA ASP A 130 23.47 13.89 18.79
C ASP A 130 24.96 14.02 18.37
N CYS A 131 25.45 13.03 17.61
CA CYS A 131 26.84 12.93 17.17
C CYS A 131 27.01 13.13 15.66
N GLY A 132 28.23 13.52 15.27
CA GLY A 132 28.72 13.40 13.90
C GLY A 132 29.72 12.25 13.79
N LEU A 133 29.66 11.48 12.72
CA LEU A 133 30.58 10.37 12.46
C LEU A 133 31.02 10.38 11.00
N GLN A 134 32.23 9.90 10.69
CA GLN A 134 32.54 9.55 9.30
C GLN A 134 31.84 8.25 8.91
N VAL A 135 32.01 7.20 9.73
CA VAL A 135 31.46 5.85 9.54
C VAL A 135 31.02 5.29 10.90
N LEU A 136 30.00 4.43 10.90
CA LEU A 136 29.70 3.54 12.02
C LEU A 136 29.82 2.08 11.55
N ASN A 137 30.67 1.30 12.22
CA ASN A 137 30.81 -0.15 12.00
C ASN A 137 30.62 -0.91 13.31
N ASP A 138 29.38 -1.30 13.59
CA ASP A 138 29.04 -2.17 14.71
C ASP A 138 28.81 -3.61 14.22
N HIS A 139 29.63 -4.53 14.70
CA HIS A 139 29.57 -5.97 14.46
C HIS A 139 29.62 -6.68 15.82
N THR A 140 28.47 -6.71 16.50
CA THR A 140 28.34 -7.35 17.81
C THR A 140 27.90 -8.81 17.69
N PRO A 141 28.64 -9.81 18.20
CA PRO A 141 28.27 -11.22 18.03
C PRO A 141 26.98 -11.64 18.73
N SER A 142 26.66 -11.09 19.90
CA SER A 142 25.51 -11.51 20.70
C SER A 142 24.98 -10.45 21.67
N VAL A 143 23.90 -9.76 21.32
CA VAL A 143 23.22 -8.86 22.29
C VAL A 143 22.01 -9.56 22.92
N SER A 144 21.88 -9.49 24.25
CA SER A 144 20.78 -10.10 25.01
C SER A 144 19.43 -9.43 24.73
N GLU A 145 18.33 -10.08 25.12
CA GLU A 145 16.95 -9.55 24.96
C GLU A 145 16.73 -8.17 25.61
N THR A 146 17.51 -7.85 26.65
CA THR A 146 17.45 -6.56 27.35
C THR A 146 18.35 -5.50 26.73
N GLY A 147 19.21 -5.88 25.78
CA GLY A 147 20.16 -4.97 25.17
C GLY A 147 19.54 -4.03 24.14
N ARG A 148 20.32 -3.02 23.74
CA ARG A 148 19.89 -1.99 22.81
C ARG A 148 21.08 -1.45 22.03
N ILE A 149 20.94 -1.38 20.71
CA ILE A 149 21.82 -0.61 19.84
C ILE A 149 20.96 0.56 19.33
N LEU A 150 21.32 1.78 19.71
CA LEU A 150 20.62 2.99 19.34
C LEU A 150 21.59 3.98 18.69
N LEU A 151 21.28 4.39 17.47
CA LEU A 151 21.81 5.61 16.86
C LEU A 151 20.67 6.60 16.69
N LYS A 152 20.82 7.81 17.24
CA LYS A 152 19.75 8.81 17.24
C LYS A 152 20.25 10.22 16.98
N ASN A 153 19.55 10.97 16.12
CA ASN A 153 19.88 12.36 15.80
C ASN A 153 21.35 12.53 15.35
N CYS A 154 21.88 11.56 14.61
CA CYS A 154 23.28 11.55 14.20
C CYS A 154 23.43 11.85 12.71
N SER A 155 24.53 12.49 12.33
CA SER A 155 24.93 12.67 10.93
C SER A 155 26.17 11.82 10.66
N VAL A 156 26.12 10.99 9.62
CA VAL A 156 27.19 10.07 9.24
C VAL A 156 27.62 10.37 7.81
N ASP A 157 28.88 10.80 7.62
CA ASP A 157 29.34 11.29 6.31
C ASP A 157 29.32 10.19 5.23
N ASP A 158 29.57 8.94 5.61
CA ASP A 158 29.57 7.78 4.72
C ASP A 158 28.47 6.80 5.15
N SER A 159 28.81 5.67 5.77
CA SER A 159 27.86 4.58 5.99
C SER A 159 27.59 4.23 7.46
N ILE A 160 26.40 3.65 7.69
CA ILE A 160 26.06 2.95 8.93
C ILE A 160 25.97 1.46 8.65
N HIS A 161 26.78 0.67 9.37
CA HIS A 161 26.70 -0.78 9.39
C HIS A 161 26.45 -1.25 10.83
N ILE A 162 25.30 -1.92 11.05
CA ILE A 162 24.95 -2.58 12.31
C ILE A 162 24.69 -4.05 12.01
N GLY A 163 25.65 -4.91 12.32
CA GLY A 163 25.62 -6.34 12.11
C GLY A 163 25.67 -7.13 13.42
N SER A 164 25.05 -8.31 13.42
CA SER A 164 25.16 -9.24 14.54
C SER A 164 25.10 -10.70 14.12
N ALA A 165 25.76 -11.60 14.85
CA ALA A 165 25.59 -13.03 14.59
C ALA A 165 24.26 -13.50 15.22
N ALA A 166 24.12 -13.38 16.53
CA ALA A 166 22.86 -13.53 17.23
C ALA A 166 22.47 -12.17 17.85
N CYS A 167 21.21 -11.78 17.79
CA CYS A 167 20.80 -10.56 18.49
C CYS A 167 19.34 -10.63 18.89
N ALA A 168 19.07 -10.56 20.18
CA ALA A 168 17.70 -10.43 20.68
C ALA A 168 17.38 -8.99 21.11
N ALA A 169 18.33 -8.07 20.95
CA ALA A 169 18.18 -6.67 21.29
C ALA A 169 17.38 -5.87 20.26
N ARG A 170 16.98 -4.67 20.69
CA ARG A 170 16.46 -3.62 19.80
C ARG A 170 17.62 -2.99 19.02
N ARG A 171 17.46 -2.88 17.71
CA ARG A 171 18.37 -2.16 16.81
C ARG A 171 17.61 -0.99 16.21
N GLU A 172 18.01 0.20 16.58
CA GLU A 172 17.26 1.42 16.30
C GLU A 172 18.16 2.46 15.67
N VAL A 173 17.75 2.97 14.51
CA VAL A 173 18.37 4.12 13.84
C VAL A 173 17.27 5.14 13.61
N ILE A 174 17.35 6.27 14.30
CA ILE A 174 16.24 7.22 14.41
C ILE A 174 16.72 8.64 14.11
N ASN A 175 16.06 9.33 13.17
CA ASN A 175 16.36 10.71 12.79
C ASN A 175 17.84 10.92 12.43
N CYS A 176 18.44 9.96 11.73
CA CYS A 176 19.84 10.03 11.31
C CYS A 176 19.96 10.38 9.82
N GLU A 177 21.07 10.99 9.46
CA GLU A 177 21.46 11.25 8.07
C GLU A 177 22.70 10.44 7.71
N THR A 178 22.72 9.83 6.52
CA THR A 178 23.91 9.14 5.99
C THR A 178 24.25 9.61 4.58
N GLY A 179 25.51 9.95 4.32
CA GLY A 179 26.00 10.27 2.96
C GLY A 179 26.16 9.03 2.06
N GLY A 180 26.18 7.85 2.66
CA GLY A 180 26.14 6.53 2.02
C GLY A 180 24.89 5.75 2.41
N GLY A 181 25.01 4.42 2.54
CA GLY A 181 23.89 3.54 2.87
C GLY A 181 23.73 3.22 4.35
N LEU A 182 22.62 2.55 4.67
CA LEU A 182 22.28 2.05 5.99
C LEU A 182 22.04 0.54 5.93
N TRP A 183 22.88 -0.23 6.63
CA TRP A 183 22.84 -1.69 6.62
C TRP A 183 22.61 -2.25 8.01
N ILE A 184 21.50 -2.96 8.19
CA ILE A 184 21.21 -3.76 9.38
C ILE A 184 21.26 -5.23 8.99
N SER A 185 22.07 -6.02 9.70
CA SER A 185 22.17 -7.46 9.44
C SER A 185 22.17 -8.31 10.71
N SER A 186 21.56 -9.50 10.65
CA SER A 186 21.64 -10.49 11.70
C SER A 186 21.60 -11.92 11.16
N THR A 187 22.43 -12.83 11.70
CA THR A 187 22.32 -14.25 11.31
C THR A 187 21.20 -14.99 12.07
N SER A 188 20.83 -14.52 13.26
CA SER A 188 19.79 -15.08 14.14
C SER A 188 19.20 -13.98 15.04
N SER A 189 17.90 -13.69 14.95
CA SER A 189 17.33 -12.58 15.72
C SER A 189 15.89 -12.76 16.21
N GLN A 190 15.61 -12.33 17.44
CA GLN A 190 14.26 -12.28 18.04
C GLN A 190 13.95 -10.86 18.55
N GLY A 191 14.64 -9.88 17.99
CA GLY A 191 14.61 -8.51 18.45
C GLY A 191 13.59 -7.68 17.67
N LEU A 192 13.83 -6.38 17.71
CA LEU A 192 13.06 -5.40 16.97
C LEU A 192 14.03 -4.54 16.19
N ILE A 193 13.73 -4.33 14.91
CA ILE A 193 14.45 -3.39 14.06
C ILE A 193 13.53 -2.18 13.85
N ARG A 194 13.99 -0.99 14.21
CA ARG A 194 13.27 0.26 13.99
C ARG A 194 14.15 1.27 13.28
N LEU A 195 13.80 1.56 12.03
CA LEU A 195 14.45 2.55 11.20
C LEU A 195 13.42 3.64 10.93
N GLU A 196 13.57 4.78 11.60
CA GLU A 196 12.55 5.83 11.57
C GLU A 196 13.12 7.22 11.32
N GLY A 197 12.51 7.97 10.40
CA GLY A 197 12.85 9.38 10.19
C GLY A 197 14.25 9.61 9.59
N ASN A 198 14.86 8.58 9.01
CA ASN A 198 16.24 8.68 8.50
C ASN A 198 16.30 9.23 7.08
N GLN A 199 17.38 9.92 6.76
CA GLN A 199 17.75 10.34 5.41
C GLN A 199 18.96 9.53 4.97
N VAL A 200 18.78 8.67 3.97
CA VAL A 200 19.80 7.74 3.49
C VAL A 200 20.12 8.11 2.03
N ALA A 201 21.32 8.63 1.79
CA ALA A 201 21.76 9.00 0.44
C ALA A 201 22.06 7.78 -0.45
N GLY A 202 22.32 6.62 0.14
CA GLY A 202 22.45 5.34 -0.55
C GLY A 202 21.22 4.44 -0.43
N SER A 203 21.48 3.13 -0.45
CA SER A 203 20.46 2.11 -0.22
C SER A 203 20.25 1.83 1.28
N LEU A 204 19.03 1.44 1.64
CA LEU A 204 18.69 0.91 2.96
C LEU A 204 18.52 -0.61 2.86
N SER A 205 19.23 -1.37 3.70
CA SER A 205 19.20 -2.82 3.69
C SER A 205 18.96 -3.42 5.07
N VAL A 206 18.00 -4.34 5.18
CA VAL A 206 17.75 -5.17 6.36
C VAL A 206 17.85 -6.64 5.96
N ILE A 207 18.78 -7.38 6.57
CA ILE A 207 19.03 -8.79 6.24
C ILE A 207 19.00 -9.65 7.51
N THR A 208 18.03 -10.55 7.64
CA THR A 208 17.86 -11.43 8.79
C THR A 208 17.64 -12.89 8.35
N THR A 209 18.57 -13.79 8.67
CA THR A 209 18.58 -15.16 8.08
C THR A 209 17.96 -16.27 8.93
N ALA A 210 17.81 -16.08 10.24
CA ALA A 210 17.13 -17.03 11.12
C ALA A 210 16.35 -16.28 12.20
N LYS A 211 15.13 -16.73 12.49
CA LYS A 211 14.22 -16.24 13.54
C LYS A 211 13.49 -14.89 13.26
N SER A 212 12.57 -14.60 14.18
CA SER A 212 11.39 -13.75 14.07
C SER A 212 11.60 -12.32 14.56
N ASP A 213 12.29 -11.48 13.79
CA ASP A 213 12.25 -10.04 14.06
C ASP A 213 10.91 -9.43 13.68
N THR A 214 10.51 -8.37 14.38
CA THR A 214 9.55 -7.42 13.85
C THR A 214 10.32 -6.24 13.25
N ILE A 215 10.07 -5.94 11.98
CA ILE A 215 10.76 -4.88 11.25
C ILE A 215 9.83 -3.68 11.06
N PHE A 216 10.28 -2.51 11.52
CA PHE A 216 9.63 -1.23 11.31
C PHE A 216 10.56 -0.33 10.50
N ILE A 217 10.13 0.04 9.29
CA ILE A 217 10.83 0.99 8.42
C ILE A 217 9.84 2.10 8.11
N GLN A 218 9.95 3.22 8.80
CA GLN A 218 8.91 4.24 8.80
C GLN A 218 9.45 5.65 8.56
N ASN A 219 8.77 6.44 7.73
CA ASN A 219 9.09 7.86 7.53
C ASN A 219 10.55 8.13 7.12
N ASN A 220 11.19 7.20 6.41
CA ASN A 220 12.55 7.38 5.91
C ASN A 220 12.54 7.96 4.50
N THR A 221 13.56 8.73 4.16
CA THR A 221 13.89 9.10 2.78
C THR A 221 15.12 8.30 2.36
N VAL A 222 14.97 7.44 1.36
CA VAL A 222 16.05 6.59 0.81
C VAL A 222 16.25 7.00 -0.63
N SER A 223 17.45 7.48 -0.99
CA SER A 223 17.69 8.05 -2.32
C SER A 223 17.88 6.98 -3.39
N ASP A 224 18.28 5.77 -3.00
CA ASP A 224 18.40 4.61 -3.88
C ASP A 224 17.35 3.56 -3.49
N SER A 225 17.76 2.32 -3.20
CA SER A 225 16.85 1.18 -3.13
C SER A 225 16.60 0.72 -1.69
N LEU A 226 15.45 0.07 -1.47
CA LEU A 226 15.11 -0.59 -0.21
C LEU A 226 15.19 -2.11 -0.37
N ILE A 227 15.99 -2.76 0.47
CA ILE A 227 16.18 -4.21 0.44
C ILE A 227 15.82 -4.78 1.82
N VAL A 228 14.83 -5.68 1.85
CA VAL A 228 14.48 -6.45 3.05
C VAL A 228 14.52 -7.93 2.72
N LEU A 229 15.52 -8.62 3.27
CA LEU A 229 15.70 -10.06 3.16
C LEU A 229 15.50 -10.65 4.54
N SER A 230 14.28 -11.05 4.86
CA SER A 230 13.88 -11.42 6.22
C SER A 230 13.43 -12.87 6.31
N THR A 231 13.55 -13.48 7.47
CA THR A 231 12.85 -14.74 7.80
C THR A 231 11.83 -14.53 8.91
N ALA A 232 11.42 -13.27 9.13
CA ALA A 232 10.54 -12.83 10.18
C ALA A 232 9.21 -13.57 10.18
N SER A 233 8.86 -14.23 11.30
CA SER A 233 7.52 -14.78 11.45
C SER A 233 6.50 -13.75 11.93
N TYR A 234 6.87 -12.48 12.11
CA TYR A 234 5.97 -11.39 12.51
C TYR A 234 5.72 -10.43 11.33
N PRO A 235 4.70 -9.57 11.41
CA PRO A 235 4.41 -8.63 10.34
C PRO A 235 5.51 -7.58 10.20
N ASP A 236 6.02 -7.42 8.98
CA ASP A 236 6.86 -6.27 8.62
C ASP A 236 5.95 -5.05 8.38
N VAL A 237 6.37 -3.89 8.89
CA VAL A 237 5.70 -2.60 8.71
C VAL A 237 6.64 -1.65 7.98
N ILE A 238 6.31 -1.35 6.73
CA ILE A 238 7.04 -0.44 5.86
C ILE A 238 6.07 0.68 5.46
N SER A 239 6.18 1.84 6.11
CA SER A 239 5.16 2.89 5.96
C SER A 239 5.68 4.33 5.92
N GLY A 240 5.08 5.19 5.12
CA GLY A 240 5.42 6.62 5.11
C GLY A 240 6.79 6.94 4.49
N ASN A 241 7.43 5.99 3.80
CA ASN A 241 8.78 6.19 3.27
C ASN A 241 8.76 6.82 1.88
N THR A 242 9.76 7.65 1.58
CA THR A 242 10.10 8.08 0.22
C THR A 242 11.30 7.28 -0.26
N ILE A 243 11.18 6.58 -1.40
CA ILE A 243 12.21 5.69 -1.92
C ILE A 243 12.52 6.07 -3.37
N GLY A 244 13.78 6.38 -3.67
CA GLY A 244 14.22 6.83 -4.99
C GLY A 244 14.25 5.70 -6.02
N GLY A 245 14.54 4.47 -5.58
CA GLY A 245 14.66 3.27 -6.40
C GLY A 245 13.68 2.15 -6.03
N GLY A 246 13.95 0.96 -6.56
CA GLY A 246 13.06 -0.20 -6.39
C GLY A 246 13.11 -0.79 -4.97
N ILE A 247 12.09 -1.60 -4.66
CA ILE A 247 12.03 -2.33 -3.39
C ILE A 247 12.14 -3.82 -3.65
N ARG A 248 13.01 -4.50 -2.90
CA ARG A 248 13.12 -5.96 -2.92
C ARG A 248 12.78 -6.53 -1.55
N LEU A 249 11.65 -7.23 -1.46
CA LEU A 249 11.24 -7.98 -0.28
C LEU A 249 11.34 -9.48 -0.57
N ARG A 250 12.13 -10.20 0.22
CA ARG A 250 12.19 -11.66 0.12
C ARG A 250 12.15 -12.27 1.51
N ALA A 251 11.27 -13.25 1.68
CA ALA A 251 11.24 -14.01 2.91
C ALA A 251 10.85 -15.48 2.76
N VAL A 252 11.17 -16.25 3.79
CA VAL A 252 10.76 -17.67 3.90
C VAL A 252 9.28 -17.74 4.24
N SER A 253 8.82 -17.00 5.25
CA SER A 253 7.41 -16.89 5.62
C SER A 253 7.15 -15.59 6.39
N HIS A 254 6.01 -14.93 6.20
CA HIS A 254 5.59 -13.73 6.94
C HIS A 254 4.20 -13.89 7.52
N SER A 255 3.97 -13.50 8.78
CA SER A 255 2.60 -13.40 9.35
C SER A 255 1.87 -12.12 8.92
N GLY A 256 2.07 -11.71 7.68
CA GLY A 256 1.55 -10.48 7.07
C GLY A 256 2.63 -9.47 6.70
N LEU A 257 2.28 -8.54 5.83
CA LEU A 257 3.09 -7.38 5.45
C LEU A 257 2.17 -6.16 5.45
N ARG A 258 2.60 -5.05 6.04
CA ARG A 258 1.97 -3.75 5.89
C ARG A 258 2.90 -2.85 5.10
N PHE A 259 2.62 -2.70 3.80
CA PHE A 259 3.33 -1.79 2.91
C PHE A 259 2.38 -0.65 2.53
N THR A 260 2.44 0.46 3.26
CA THR A 260 1.42 1.50 3.14
C THR A 260 1.98 2.92 3.14
N GLU A 261 1.34 3.86 2.46
CA GLU A 261 1.72 5.28 2.51
C GLU A 261 3.15 5.56 2.04
N ASN A 262 3.70 4.74 1.14
CA ASN A 262 5.04 4.95 0.59
C ASN A 262 4.99 5.70 -0.76
N ASP A 263 5.98 6.56 -1.02
CA ASP A 263 6.19 7.25 -2.30
C ASP A 263 7.46 6.71 -2.99
N ILE A 264 7.28 5.95 -4.07
CA ILE A 264 8.32 5.28 -4.83
C ILE A 264 8.56 6.07 -6.11
N GLN A 265 9.72 6.74 -6.21
CA GLN A 265 10.04 7.61 -7.34
C GLN A 265 10.31 6.80 -8.62
N ASN A 266 11.01 5.67 -8.50
CA ASN A 266 11.37 4.83 -9.63
C ASN A 266 11.54 3.37 -9.19
N GLY A 267 11.13 2.43 -10.03
CA GLY A 267 11.21 1.00 -9.75
C GLY A 267 9.99 0.42 -9.05
N SER A 268 9.96 -0.91 -8.99
CA SER A 268 8.81 -1.68 -8.48
C SER A 268 9.06 -2.22 -7.08
N LEU A 269 7.97 -2.46 -6.36
CA LEU A 269 7.95 -3.38 -5.24
C LEU A 269 7.98 -4.82 -5.76
N SER A 270 9.09 -5.52 -5.57
CA SER A 270 9.25 -6.94 -5.89
C SER A 270 9.25 -7.78 -4.61
N ALA A 271 8.16 -8.50 -4.37
CA ALA A 271 7.97 -9.28 -3.16
C ALA A 271 7.81 -10.79 -3.45
N LYS A 272 8.56 -11.62 -2.70
CA LYS A 272 8.45 -13.08 -2.75
C LYS A 272 8.53 -13.71 -1.37
N TYR A 273 7.42 -14.30 -0.88
CA TYR A 273 7.36 -14.97 0.42
C TYR A 273 6.13 -15.88 0.57
N VAL A 274 6.14 -16.74 1.60
CA VAL A 274 4.95 -17.49 2.03
C VAL A 274 4.17 -16.63 3.02
N ALA A 275 2.97 -16.13 2.70
CA ALA A 275 2.17 -15.40 3.69
C ALA A 275 1.42 -16.40 4.59
N LEU A 276 1.55 -16.23 5.90
CA LEU A 276 0.85 -17.00 6.92
C LEU A 276 -0.44 -16.31 7.38
N SER A 277 -0.53 -15.00 7.12
CA SER A 277 -1.67 -14.13 7.42
C SER A 277 -1.83 -13.10 6.30
N GLU A 278 -2.90 -12.31 6.36
CA GLU A 278 -3.18 -11.23 5.40
C GLU A 278 -2.00 -10.24 5.25
N SER A 279 -1.72 -9.86 4.01
CA SER A 279 -0.81 -8.76 3.68
C SER A 279 -1.56 -7.63 2.98
N ILE A 280 -1.27 -6.39 3.38
CA ILE A 280 -1.88 -5.18 2.85
C ILE A 280 -0.80 -4.35 2.15
N ILE A 281 -1.05 -4.06 0.88
CA ILE A 281 -0.27 -3.14 0.07
C ILE A 281 -1.22 -2.03 -0.35
N GLY A 282 -1.19 -0.88 0.32
CA GLY A 282 -2.15 0.17 -0.03
C GLY A 282 -1.80 1.59 0.34
N ASN A 283 -2.46 2.55 -0.29
CA ASN A 283 -2.15 3.98 -0.18
C ASN A 283 -0.71 4.31 -0.60
N ASN A 284 -0.13 3.58 -1.55
CA ASN A 284 1.21 3.88 -2.05
C ASN A 284 1.15 4.62 -3.40
N ASN A 285 2.17 5.44 -3.66
CA ASN A 285 2.38 6.10 -4.93
C ASN A 285 3.62 5.49 -5.62
N PHE A 286 3.45 4.97 -6.83
CA PHE A 286 4.54 4.50 -7.69
C PHE A 286 4.62 5.40 -8.90
N LYS A 287 5.62 6.29 -8.96
CA LYS A 287 5.76 7.28 -10.04
C LYS A 287 6.31 6.70 -11.34
N ASN A 288 7.15 5.66 -11.25
CA ASN A 288 7.60 4.90 -12.41
C ASN A 288 7.94 3.47 -12.00
N GLY A 289 6.94 2.59 -11.93
CA GLY A 289 7.13 1.22 -11.50
C GLY A 289 5.81 0.53 -11.19
N GLY A 290 5.85 -0.46 -10.31
CA GLY A 290 4.66 -1.24 -10.01
C GLY A 290 4.82 -2.20 -8.83
N ILE A 291 3.88 -3.13 -8.73
CA ILE A 291 3.74 -4.08 -7.64
C ILE A 291 3.83 -5.50 -8.21
N HIS A 292 4.92 -6.20 -7.92
CA HIS A 292 5.20 -7.54 -8.42
C HIS A 292 5.27 -8.51 -7.25
N PHE A 293 4.29 -9.40 -7.17
CA PHE A 293 4.12 -10.31 -6.04
C PHE A 293 4.09 -11.77 -6.47
N GLN A 294 4.87 -12.58 -5.74
CA GLN A 294 4.84 -14.03 -5.78
C GLN A 294 4.67 -14.60 -4.36
N ALA A 295 3.46 -15.03 -4.02
CA ALA A 295 3.14 -15.65 -2.73
C ALA A 295 2.55 -17.06 -2.91
N THR A 296 2.47 -17.86 -1.85
CA THR A 296 1.92 -19.23 -1.91
C THR A 296 0.83 -19.54 -0.88
N ALA A 297 0.62 -18.66 0.10
CA ALA A 297 -0.40 -18.80 1.14
C ALA A 297 -0.75 -17.39 1.68
N GLY A 298 -1.91 -17.25 2.34
CA GLY A 298 -2.41 -16.01 2.96
C GLY A 298 -2.95 -14.97 1.98
N ASP A 299 -4.07 -14.32 2.32
CA ASP A 299 -4.71 -13.34 1.45
C ASP A 299 -3.84 -12.09 1.25
N ILE A 300 -3.83 -11.57 0.02
CA ILE A 300 -3.10 -10.34 -0.33
C ILE A 300 -4.10 -9.31 -0.80
N VAL A 301 -4.12 -8.16 -0.14
CA VAL A 301 -4.97 -7.02 -0.47
C VAL A 301 -4.09 -5.91 -1.06
N ILE A 302 -4.33 -5.56 -2.32
CA ILE A 302 -3.68 -4.45 -3.01
C ILE A 302 -4.73 -3.37 -3.24
N ARG A 303 -4.65 -2.26 -2.50
CA ARG A 303 -5.72 -1.26 -2.54
C ARG A 303 -5.28 0.19 -2.50
N GLU A 304 -6.08 1.09 -3.07
CA GLU A 304 -5.88 2.54 -2.95
C GLU A 304 -4.47 2.98 -3.37
N ASN A 305 -3.83 2.26 -4.30
CA ASN A 305 -2.51 2.64 -4.82
C ASN A 305 -2.66 3.50 -6.08
N GLU A 306 -1.77 4.46 -6.25
CA GLU A 306 -1.58 5.21 -7.49
C GLU A 306 -0.32 4.68 -8.18
N ILE A 307 -0.46 4.17 -9.40
CA ILE A 307 0.63 3.51 -10.13
C ILE A 307 0.76 4.09 -11.52
N HIS A 308 1.90 4.71 -11.78
CA HIS A 308 2.36 5.09 -13.11
C HIS A 308 3.54 4.20 -13.53
N THR A 309 3.48 3.67 -14.74
CA THR A 309 4.58 2.89 -15.33
C THR A 309 4.76 3.22 -16.80
N ASP A 310 6.02 3.16 -17.26
CA ASP A 310 6.38 3.28 -18.67
C ASP A 310 5.99 2.07 -19.53
N GLY A 311 5.44 1.00 -18.93
CA GLY A 311 5.04 -0.22 -19.62
C GLY A 311 6.19 -1.19 -19.92
N SER A 312 7.38 -0.98 -19.36
CA SER A 312 8.47 -1.96 -19.40
C SER A 312 8.09 -3.30 -18.72
N VAL A 313 7.14 -3.25 -17.79
CA VAL A 313 6.56 -4.37 -17.04
C VAL A 313 5.10 -4.05 -16.70
N ALA A 314 4.34 -5.07 -16.31
CA ALA A 314 2.99 -4.84 -15.80
C ALA A 314 3.00 -3.98 -14.52
N ALA A 315 2.03 -3.08 -14.39
CA ALA A 315 1.91 -2.22 -13.21
C ALA A 315 1.60 -3.06 -11.96
N ILE A 316 0.70 -4.03 -12.05
CA ILE A 316 0.52 -5.05 -11.02
C ILE A 316 0.71 -6.42 -11.66
N ARG A 317 1.67 -7.20 -11.14
CA ARG A 317 1.90 -8.59 -11.54
C ARG A 317 1.74 -9.50 -10.34
N PHE A 318 0.77 -10.40 -10.43
CA PHE A 318 0.39 -11.26 -9.33
C PHE A 318 0.39 -12.73 -9.75
N LYS A 319 1.32 -13.51 -9.19
CA LYS A 319 1.43 -14.95 -9.42
C LYS A 319 1.44 -15.69 -8.09
N THR A 320 0.29 -16.22 -7.67
CA THR A 320 0.14 -16.85 -6.35
C THR A 320 -0.78 -18.07 -6.40
N THR A 321 -0.82 -18.81 -5.30
CA THR A 321 -1.88 -19.79 -5.01
C THR A 321 -2.87 -19.31 -3.94
N ALA A 322 -2.63 -18.12 -3.36
CA ALA A 322 -3.47 -17.50 -2.34
C ALA A 322 -4.53 -16.55 -2.93
N GLY A 323 -5.51 -16.13 -2.12
CA GLY A 323 -6.50 -15.14 -2.53
C GLY A 323 -5.86 -13.77 -2.76
N GLY A 324 -6.19 -13.13 -3.88
CA GLY A 324 -5.80 -11.75 -4.18
C GLY A 324 -7.03 -10.85 -4.30
N TYR A 325 -7.02 -9.72 -3.59
CA TYR A 325 -8.02 -8.67 -3.63
C TYR A 325 -7.39 -7.40 -4.19
N PHE A 326 -8.02 -6.79 -5.19
CA PHE A 326 -7.50 -5.61 -5.88
C PHE A 326 -8.57 -4.52 -5.85
N GLU A 327 -8.39 -3.50 -5.02
CA GLU A 327 -9.49 -2.58 -4.65
C GLU A 327 -9.08 -1.12 -4.85
N ASP A 328 -9.87 -0.34 -5.59
CA ASP A 328 -9.73 1.12 -5.64
C ASP A 328 -8.33 1.63 -6.05
N ASN A 329 -7.59 0.85 -6.86
CA ASN A 329 -6.30 1.29 -7.39
C ASN A 329 -6.49 2.17 -8.64
N THR A 330 -5.64 3.17 -8.80
CA THR A 330 -5.55 4.00 -10.01
C THR A 330 -4.26 3.67 -10.75
N ILE A 331 -4.37 3.20 -12.00
CA ILE A 331 -3.24 2.73 -12.80
C ILE A 331 -3.24 3.46 -14.14
N THR A 332 -2.08 4.02 -14.48
CA THR A 332 -1.87 4.70 -15.76
C THR A 332 -0.59 4.19 -16.42
N LEU A 333 -0.69 3.77 -17.66
CA LEU A 333 0.44 3.34 -18.48
C LEU A 333 0.19 3.68 -19.96
N PRO A 334 1.23 3.76 -20.80
CA PRO A 334 1.03 4.00 -22.23
C PRO A 334 0.23 2.89 -22.92
N TYR A 335 -0.32 3.19 -24.09
CA TYR A 335 -0.88 2.18 -24.99
C TYR A 335 0.22 1.27 -25.55
N PHE A 336 -0.10 -0.02 -25.72
CA PHE A 336 0.76 -0.99 -26.39
C PHE A 336 -0.06 -1.91 -27.28
N GLU A 337 0.40 -2.12 -28.51
CA GLU A 337 -0.22 -3.05 -29.44
C GLU A 337 0.28 -4.49 -29.16
N PRO A 338 -0.61 -5.45 -28.83
CA PRO A 338 -0.26 -6.85 -28.66
C PRO A 338 -0.02 -7.52 -30.02
N SER A 339 0.75 -8.61 -30.03
CA SER A 339 1.10 -9.34 -31.26
C SER A 339 -0.05 -10.14 -31.89
N GLY A 340 -1.23 -10.15 -31.25
CA GLY A 340 -2.40 -10.91 -31.69
C GLY A 340 -3.44 -11.01 -30.59
N LEU A 341 -4.36 -11.96 -30.75
CA LEU A 341 -5.34 -12.28 -29.72
C LEU A 341 -4.69 -12.99 -28.54
N PRO A 342 -5.16 -12.73 -27.30
CA PRO A 342 -4.65 -13.40 -26.12
C PRO A 342 -4.86 -14.92 -26.21
N LEU A 343 -3.79 -15.64 -25.90
CA LEU A 343 -3.76 -17.08 -25.70
C LEU A 343 -3.36 -17.40 -24.26
N ASP A 344 -3.83 -18.55 -23.76
CA ASP A 344 -3.38 -19.03 -22.46
C ASP A 344 -1.85 -19.21 -22.45
N GLY A 345 -1.23 -18.75 -21.38
CA GLY A 345 0.23 -18.77 -21.24
C GLY A 345 0.96 -17.54 -21.77
N ASP A 346 0.31 -16.58 -22.45
CA ASP A 346 0.98 -15.41 -23.00
C ASP A 346 1.77 -14.60 -21.95
N THR A 347 3.07 -14.44 -22.20
CA THR A 347 3.97 -13.66 -21.34
C THR A 347 3.83 -12.16 -21.62
N LEU A 348 2.62 -11.66 -21.43
CA LEU A 348 2.30 -10.26 -21.71
C LEU A 348 3.06 -9.41 -20.69
N SER A 349 4.11 -8.76 -21.20
CA SER A 349 4.96 -7.93 -20.37
C SER A 349 4.33 -6.58 -20.08
N VAL A 350 3.19 -6.24 -20.72
CA VAL A 350 2.66 -4.87 -20.75
C VAL A 350 1.14 -4.81 -20.48
N CYS A 351 0.73 -5.23 -19.29
CA CYS A 351 -0.65 -5.12 -18.79
C CYS A 351 -0.72 -4.12 -17.63
N ALA A 352 -1.86 -3.46 -17.42
CA ALA A 352 -2.04 -2.72 -16.17
C ALA A 352 -2.08 -3.70 -14.98
N ILE A 353 -2.98 -4.68 -15.03
CA ILE A 353 -3.04 -5.75 -14.04
C ILE A 353 -2.90 -7.12 -14.71
N HIS A 354 -1.93 -7.92 -14.26
CA HIS A 354 -1.70 -9.29 -14.71
C HIS A 354 -1.82 -10.26 -13.54
N VAL A 355 -2.89 -11.05 -13.53
CA VAL A 355 -3.16 -12.06 -12.50
C VAL A 355 -3.11 -13.47 -13.09
N ARG A 356 -2.28 -14.32 -12.49
CA ARG A 356 -2.33 -15.78 -12.65
C ARG A 356 -2.39 -16.43 -11.28
N SER A 357 -3.56 -16.93 -10.91
CA SER A 357 -3.76 -17.56 -9.61
C SER A 357 -4.68 -18.78 -9.69
N THR A 358 -4.49 -19.73 -8.79
CA THR A 358 -5.48 -20.81 -8.56
C THR A 358 -6.61 -20.36 -7.64
N SER A 359 -6.46 -19.23 -6.96
CA SER A 359 -7.44 -18.62 -6.05
C SER A 359 -7.50 -17.11 -6.27
N PHE A 360 -8.68 -16.56 -6.58
CA PHE A 360 -8.89 -15.13 -6.77
C PHE A 360 -9.95 -14.62 -5.79
N GLY A 361 -9.62 -13.59 -5.02
CA GLY A 361 -10.49 -13.04 -3.97
C GLY A 361 -11.48 -12.01 -4.48
N GLY A 362 -11.09 -11.20 -5.47
CA GLY A 362 -11.96 -10.24 -6.14
C GLY A 362 -11.20 -9.03 -6.71
N MET A 363 -11.84 -8.26 -7.58
CA MET A 363 -11.30 -6.98 -8.06
C MET A 363 -12.41 -5.95 -8.18
N LYS A 364 -12.27 -4.84 -7.46
CA LYS A 364 -13.32 -3.84 -7.30
C LYS A 364 -12.82 -2.40 -7.43
N GLY A 365 -13.56 -1.53 -8.11
CA GLY A 365 -13.36 -0.07 -8.00
C GLY A 365 -12.08 0.47 -8.65
N ASN A 366 -11.34 -0.35 -9.39
CA ASN A 366 -10.07 0.08 -9.98
C ASN A 366 -10.30 0.97 -11.20
N ARG A 367 -9.44 1.97 -11.37
CA ARG A 367 -9.41 2.86 -12.54
C ARG A 367 -8.14 2.62 -13.32
N ILE A 368 -8.26 2.22 -14.58
CA ILE A 368 -7.15 1.74 -15.41
C ILE A 368 -7.17 2.48 -16.73
N SER A 369 -6.01 3.01 -17.13
CA SER A 369 -5.83 3.63 -18.44
C SER A 369 -4.60 3.10 -19.17
N GLY A 370 -4.79 2.64 -20.40
CA GLY A 370 -3.74 2.14 -21.30
C GLY A 370 -3.32 0.69 -21.09
N GLY A 371 -2.18 0.32 -21.69
CA GLY A 371 -1.64 -1.03 -21.74
C GLY A 371 -2.06 -1.83 -22.98
N ALA A 372 -1.40 -2.96 -23.22
CA ALA A 372 -1.91 -3.95 -24.17
C ALA A 372 -3.17 -4.63 -23.62
N TYR A 373 -3.24 -4.75 -22.29
CA TYR A 373 -4.41 -5.20 -21.56
C TYR A 373 -4.62 -4.25 -20.39
N GLY A 374 -5.85 -3.77 -20.22
CA GLY A 374 -6.23 -3.13 -18.96
C GLY A 374 -6.12 -4.16 -17.84
N VAL A 375 -6.83 -5.27 -17.99
CA VAL A 375 -6.73 -6.42 -17.08
C VAL A 375 -6.55 -7.72 -17.85
N TYR A 376 -5.55 -8.50 -17.45
CA TYR A 376 -5.44 -9.93 -17.79
C TYR A 376 -5.64 -10.75 -16.52
N LEU A 377 -6.72 -11.51 -16.45
CA LEU A 377 -7.08 -12.36 -15.33
C LEU A 377 -7.27 -13.80 -15.79
N SER A 378 -6.40 -14.70 -15.33
CA SER A 378 -6.57 -16.15 -15.47
C SER A 378 -6.64 -16.80 -14.08
N ALA A 379 -7.82 -17.29 -13.71
CA ALA A 379 -8.07 -17.94 -12.42
C ALA A 379 -8.97 -19.18 -12.52
N ILE A 380 -8.92 -20.09 -11.53
CA ILE A 380 -9.82 -21.27 -11.49
C ILE A 380 -11.18 -20.91 -10.89
N ALA A 381 -11.23 -20.07 -9.85
CA ALA A 381 -12.47 -19.53 -9.30
C ALA A 381 -12.34 -18.02 -9.24
N SER A 382 -13.17 -17.27 -9.98
CA SER A 382 -13.22 -15.82 -9.83
C SER A 382 -14.41 -15.41 -8.96
N HIS A 383 -14.10 -14.91 -7.77
CA HIS A 383 -14.99 -14.04 -7.03
C HIS A 383 -15.01 -12.66 -7.71
N GLY A 384 -16.07 -11.87 -7.49
CA GLY A 384 -16.52 -10.77 -8.37
C GLY A 384 -15.47 -9.81 -8.94
N PHE A 385 -15.68 -9.43 -10.21
CA PHE A 385 -14.98 -8.35 -10.91
C PHE A 385 -15.96 -7.21 -11.10
N ASN A 386 -15.95 -6.23 -10.20
CA ASN A 386 -17.06 -5.28 -10.07
C ASN A 386 -16.63 -3.82 -10.04
N GLU A 387 -17.45 -2.92 -10.60
CA GLU A 387 -17.24 -1.47 -10.46
C GLU A 387 -15.87 -0.95 -10.96
N ASN A 388 -15.21 -1.67 -11.88
CA ASN A 388 -13.92 -1.25 -12.44
C ASN A 388 -14.13 -0.38 -13.70
N GLU A 389 -13.25 0.59 -13.91
CA GLU A 389 -13.19 1.45 -15.08
C GLU A 389 -11.90 1.16 -15.85
N ILE A 390 -12.02 0.76 -17.12
CA ILE A 390 -10.90 0.48 -18.02
C ILE A 390 -11.08 1.32 -19.28
N ASP A 391 -10.05 2.09 -19.61
CA ASP A 391 -10.04 3.05 -20.72
C ASP A 391 -8.73 2.96 -21.53
N GLY A 392 -8.80 3.15 -22.85
CA GLY A 392 -7.61 3.39 -23.70
C GLY A 392 -6.59 2.24 -23.81
N ALA A 393 -6.92 1.04 -23.32
CA ALA A 393 -6.11 -0.16 -23.52
C ALA A 393 -6.25 -0.70 -24.95
N HIS A 394 -5.38 -1.63 -25.38
CA HIS A 394 -5.67 -2.37 -26.62
C HIS A 394 -6.85 -3.32 -26.41
N TYR A 395 -6.72 -4.27 -25.49
CA TYR A 395 -7.85 -5.05 -24.99
C TYR A 395 -8.22 -4.58 -23.59
N GLY A 396 -9.50 -4.34 -23.33
CA GLY A 396 -9.93 -3.85 -22.01
C GLY A 396 -9.75 -4.90 -20.92
N LEU A 397 -10.59 -5.93 -20.95
CA LEU A 397 -10.57 -7.05 -20.02
C LEU A 397 -10.36 -8.37 -20.76
N TYR A 398 -9.34 -9.13 -20.39
CA TYR A 398 -9.25 -10.56 -20.68
C TYR A 398 -9.51 -11.37 -19.42
N LEU A 399 -10.61 -12.13 -19.41
CA LEU A 399 -11.02 -12.97 -18.28
C LEU A 399 -11.09 -14.43 -18.71
N GLN A 400 -10.16 -15.25 -18.21
CA GLN A 400 -10.22 -16.71 -18.32
C GLN A 400 -10.56 -17.32 -16.96
N SER A 401 -11.78 -17.81 -16.79
CA SER A 401 -12.26 -18.35 -15.51
C SER A 401 -13.17 -19.57 -15.69
N VAL A 402 -13.39 -20.33 -14.61
CA VAL A 402 -14.48 -21.32 -14.57
C VAL A 402 -15.80 -20.59 -14.31
N SER A 403 -15.89 -19.73 -13.30
CA SER A 403 -17.10 -18.97 -13.01
C SER A 403 -16.78 -17.65 -12.34
N GLY A 404 -17.68 -16.68 -12.49
CA GLY A 404 -17.59 -15.39 -11.80
C GLY A 404 -18.73 -14.45 -12.14
N ASP A 405 -18.88 -13.42 -11.32
CA ASP A 405 -19.80 -12.31 -11.56
C ASP A 405 -18.96 -11.09 -12.00
N VAL A 406 -19.30 -10.53 -13.15
CA VAL A 406 -18.63 -9.39 -13.78
C VAL A 406 -19.67 -8.29 -13.83
N ASP A 407 -19.72 -7.44 -12.79
CA ASP A 407 -20.86 -6.54 -12.61
C ASP A 407 -20.47 -5.05 -12.54
N SER A 408 -21.28 -4.19 -13.17
CA SER A 408 -21.15 -2.73 -13.05
C SER A 408 -19.79 -2.17 -13.49
N ASN A 409 -19.09 -2.83 -14.40
CA ASN A 409 -17.81 -2.34 -14.93
C ASN A 409 -18.03 -1.43 -16.13
N ARG A 410 -17.09 -0.54 -16.39
CA ARG A 410 -17.05 0.34 -17.56
C ARG A 410 -15.78 0.04 -18.35
N VAL A 411 -15.93 -0.40 -19.59
CA VAL A 411 -14.83 -0.70 -20.51
C VAL A 411 -15.07 0.04 -21.81
N GLU A 412 -14.30 1.10 -22.04
CA GLU A 412 -14.52 2.01 -23.15
C GLU A 412 -13.22 2.39 -23.85
N TYR A 413 -13.37 2.87 -25.09
CA TYR A 413 -12.28 3.46 -25.88
C TYR A 413 -11.04 2.56 -26.01
N CYS A 414 -11.23 1.24 -25.93
CA CYS A 414 -10.17 0.29 -26.23
C CYS A 414 -9.92 0.28 -27.74
N ILE A 415 -8.66 0.11 -28.16
CA ILE A 415 -8.32 0.09 -29.59
C ILE A 415 -8.80 -1.20 -30.26
N GLY A 416 -8.74 -2.32 -29.55
CA GLY A 416 -9.28 -3.62 -29.95
C GLY A 416 -10.57 -3.92 -29.19
N ASP A 417 -10.75 -5.17 -28.81
CA ASP A 417 -11.96 -5.62 -28.11
C ASP A 417 -12.08 -5.01 -26.70
N GLY A 418 -13.30 -4.69 -26.28
CA GLY A 418 -13.58 -4.26 -24.91
C GLY A 418 -13.36 -5.39 -23.92
N MET A 419 -14.18 -6.44 -23.99
CA MET A 419 -14.05 -7.63 -23.14
C MET A 419 -13.82 -8.89 -23.96
N ILE A 420 -12.86 -9.71 -23.54
CA ILE A 420 -12.61 -11.06 -24.04
C ILE A 420 -12.87 -12.03 -22.89
N LEU A 421 -13.92 -12.82 -23.03
CA LEU A 421 -14.37 -13.79 -22.04
C LEU A 421 -14.00 -15.19 -22.51
N ASP A 422 -13.12 -15.83 -21.77
CA ASP A 422 -12.59 -17.15 -22.06
C ASP A 422 -12.88 -18.10 -20.90
N TYR A 423 -12.77 -19.39 -21.19
CA TYR A 423 -13.03 -20.46 -20.24
C TYR A 423 -11.81 -21.35 -20.08
N LYS A 424 -11.76 -22.08 -18.97
CA LYS A 424 -10.79 -23.16 -18.81
C LYS A 424 -11.36 -24.42 -19.44
N SER A 425 -10.72 -24.93 -20.50
CA SER A 425 -11.18 -26.09 -21.26
C SER A 425 -11.38 -27.35 -20.40
N GLU A 426 -10.60 -27.50 -19.33
CA GLU A 426 -10.72 -28.59 -18.34
C GLU A 426 -12.05 -28.56 -17.56
N TYR A 427 -12.75 -27.42 -17.57
CA TYR A 427 -13.97 -27.15 -16.81
C TYR A 427 -15.12 -26.63 -17.70
N ALA A 428 -15.07 -26.92 -19.00
CA ALA A 428 -15.99 -26.40 -20.02
C ALA A 428 -17.47 -26.52 -19.61
N ASP A 429 -17.87 -27.67 -19.07
CA ASP A 429 -19.27 -27.97 -18.72
C ASP A 429 -19.79 -27.17 -17.50
N THR A 430 -18.89 -26.52 -16.76
CA THR A 430 -19.21 -25.74 -15.55
C THR A 430 -18.98 -24.25 -15.72
N ASN A 431 -18.65 -23.81 -16.94
CA ASN A 431 -18.34 -22.41 -17.19
C ASN A 431 -19.58 -21.52 -17.04
N SER A 432 -19.49 -20.46 -16.22
CA SER A 432 -20.57 -19.49 -16.02
C SER A 432 -20.01 -18.14 -15.58
N ILE A 433 -19.69 -17.28 -16.55
CA ILE A 433 -19.31 -15.89 -16.30
C ILE A 433 -20.57 -15.03 -16.46
N ARG A 434 -21.15 -14.55 -15.36
CA ARG A 434 -22.35 -13.71 -15.42
C ARG A 434 -21.96 -12.26 -15.63
N LEU A 435 -22.65 -11.59 -16.56
CA LEU A 435 -22.42 -10.17 -16.83
C LEU A 435 -23.68 -9.37 -16.53
N ASN A 436 -23.59 -8.43 -15.59
CA ASN A 436 -24.71 -7.55 -15.27
C ASN A 436 -24.28 -6.08 -15.16
N TYR A 437 -25.12 -5.15 -15.61
CA TYR A 437 -24.94 -3.71 -15.44
C TYR A 437 -23.61 -3.14 -15.98
N ASN A 438 -22.92 -3.85 -16.88
CA ASN A 438 -21.67 -3.36 -17.45
C ASN A 438 -21.94 -2.34 -18.58
N ILE A 439 -21.00 -1.43 -18.79
CA ILE A 439 -20.97 -0.50 -19.92
C ILE A 439 -19.76 -0.84 -20.78
N VAL A 440 -20.00 -1.28 -22.01
CA VAL A 440 -18.97 -1.69 -22.97
C VAL A 440 -19.24 -1.01 -24.31
N ARG A 441 -18.51 0.07 -24.61
CA ARG A 441 -18.80 0.90 -25.79
C ARG A 441 -17.61 1.66 -26.32
N TYR A 442 -17.72 2.13 -27.56
CA TYR A 442 -16.69 2.93 -28.23
C TYR A 442 -15.35 2.22 -28.35
N ASN A 443 -15.35 0.89 -28.42
CA ASN A 443 -14.14 0.10 -28.64
C ASN A 443 -13.93 -0.13 -30.14
N GLY A 444 -12.67 -0.10 -30.60
CA GLY A 444 -12.30 -0.28 -32.01
C GLY A 444 -12.40 -1.72 -32.52
N GLY A 445 -12.55 -2.69 -31.61
CA GLY A 445 -12.88 -4.09 -31.91
C GLY A 445 -14.33 -4.42 -31.54
N HIS A 446 -14.56 -5.66 -31.10
CA HIS A 446 -15.88 -6.05 -30.58
C HIS A 446 -16.12 -5.47 -29.19
N GLY A 447 -17.39 -5.25 -28.83
CA GLY A 447 -17.74 -4.94 -27.45
C GLY A 447 -17.33 -6.10 -26.55
N ILE A 448 -17.93 -7.27 -26.79
CA ILE A 448 -17.63 -8.51 -26.08
C ILE A 448 -17.33 -9.62 -27.09
N ARG A 449 -16.14 -10.22 -26.97
CA ARG A 449 -15.80 -11.48 -27.64
C ARG A 449 -15.85 -12.60 -26.61
N THR A 450 -16.67 -13.63 -26.85
CA THR A 450 -16.81 -14.75 -25.93
C THR A 450 -16.44 -16.09 -26.57
N ARG A 451 -15.66 -16.87 -25.83
CA ARG A 451 -15.31 -18.28 -26.12
C ARG A 451 -15.97 -19.25 -25.15
N GLY A 452 -16.52 -18.73 -24.04
CA GLY A 452 -17.20 -19.50 -23.01
C GLY A 452 -18.70 -19.19 -22.93
N ASN A 453 -19.33 -19.70 -21.88
CA ASN A 453 -20.71 -19.36 -21.54
C ASN A 453 -20.74 -18.08 -20.71
N CYS A 454 -21.39 -17.05 -21.23
CA CYS A 454 -21.46 -15.72 -20.64
C CYS A 454 -22.91 -15.22 -20.49
N PRO A 455 -23.73 -15.81 -19.59
CA PRO A 455 -25.09 -15.34 -19.39
C PRO A 455 -25.10 -13.85 -19.00
N MET A 456 -25.85 -13.06 -19.75
CA MET A 456 -26.00 -11.62 -19.58
C MET A 456 -27.49 -11.23 -19.50
N GLY A 457 -28.28 -12.04 -18.79
CA GLY A 457 -29.69 -11.79 -18.52
C GLY A 457 -30.64 -12.86 -19.04
N ARG A 458 -31.55 -13.34 -18.18
CA ARG A 458 -32.59 -14.32 -18.52
C ARG A 458 -33.98 -13.82 -18.08
N LEU A 459 -35.01 -14.02 -18.92
CA LEU A 459 -36.37 -13.49 -18.75
C LEU A 459 -37.05 -13.95 -17.45
N ASP A 460 -36.72 -15.14 -16.96
CA ASP A 460 -37.22 -15.72 -15.71
C ASP A 460 -36.30 -15.43 -14.50
N GLU A 461 -35.21 -14.71 -14.68
CA GLU A 461 -34.27 -14.29 -13.63
C GLU A 461 -34.24 -12.76 -13.50
N PRO A 462 -35.27 -12.14 -12.89
CA PRO A 462 -35.36 -10.68 -12.75
C PRO A 462 -34.13 -10.11 -12.01
N GLY A 463 -33.54 -9.06 -12.57
CA GLY A 463 -32.33 -8.42 -12.04
C GLY A 463 -31.02 -8.87 -12.68
N THR A 464 -31.06 -9.78 -13.67
CA THR A 464 -29.91 -10.18 -14.49
C THR A 464 -29.86 -9.44 -15.83
N GLY A 465 -28.66 -9.20 -16.37
CA GLY A 465 -28.43 -8.42 -17.60
C GLY A 465 -28.27 -6.92 -17.34
N PHE A 466 -28.97 -6.07 -18.10
CA PHE A 466 -28.87 -4.60 -18.05
C PHE A 466 -27.50 -4.05 -18.43
N ASN A 467 -26.77 -4.78 -19.28
CA ASN A 467 -25.54 -4.28 -19.86
C ASN A 467 -25.85 -3.28 -20.99
N VAL A 468 -24.98 -2.29 -21.16
CA VAL A 468 -24.95 -1.38 -22.30
C VAL A 468 -23.78 -1.77 -23.17
N ILE A 469 -24.05 -2.48 -24.25
CA ILE A 469 -23.04 -3.02 -25.17
C ILE A 469 -23.35 -2.44 -26.54
N LYS A 470 -22.76 -1.29 -26.86
CA LYS A 470 -23.14 -0.53 -28.07
C LYS A 470 -22.02 0.35 -28.58
N ASP A 471 -22.19 0.89 -29.78
CA ASP A 471 -21.28 1.84 -30.41
C ASP A 471 -19.83 1.32 -30.48
N ASN A 472 -19.64 0.00 -30.68
CA ASN A 472 -18.34 -0.60 -30.95
C ASN A 472 -18.13 -0.71 -32.47
N ASP A 473 -16.88 -0.65 -32.95
CA ASP A 473 -16.59 -0.69 -34.39
C ASP A 473 -16.79 -2.10 -34.99
N GLY A 474 -16.61 -3.15 -34.18
CA GLY A 474 -17.01 -4.53 -34.49
C GLY A 474 -18.38 -4.87 -33.90
N TYR A 475 -18.79 -6.14 -33.99
CA TYR A 475 -20.00 -6.62 -33.29
C TYR A 475 -19.98 -6.27 -31.80
N ASP A 476 -21.12 -5.86 -31.26
CA ASP A 476 -21.32 -5.66 -29.82
C ASP A 476 -21.13 -6.98 -29.05
N LEU A 477 -21.62 -8.10 -29.60
CA LEU A 477 -21.35 -9.45 -29.11
C LEU A 477 -20.86 -10.36 -30.24
N TYR A 478 -19.63 -10.85 -30.12
CA TYR A 478 -19.04 -11.83 -31.03
C TYR A 478 -18.88 -13.20 -30.35
N VAL A 479 -19.63 -14.20 -30.79
CA VAL A 479 -19.54 -15.57 -30.28
C VAL A 479 -18.52 -16.35 -31.08
N GLU A 480 -17.38 -16.67 -30.46
CA GLU A 480 -16.30 -17.49 -31.05
C GLU A 480 -16.50 -18.99 -30.76
N THR A 481 -17.25 -19.33 -29.71
CA THR A 481 -17.49 -20.70 -29.24
C THR A 481 -18.19 -21.57 -30.28
N LEU A 482 -17.75 -22.83 -30.44
CA LEU A 482 -18.41 -23.81 -31.28
C LEU A 482 -19.60 -24.49 -30.56
N SER A 483 -20.67 -24.80 -31.29
CA SER A 483 -21.95 -25.35 -30.80
C SER A 483 -21.88 -26.68 -30.06
N GLY A 484 -20.73 -27.35 -30.06
CA GLY A 484 -20.49 -28.58 -29.29
C GLY A 484 -20.12 -28.38 -27.82
N PHE A 485 -19.90 -27.14 -27.36
CA PHE A 485 -19.39 -26.84 -26.01
C PHE A 485 -20.29 -25.96 -25.15
N VAL A 486 -21.18 -25.17 -25.75
CA VAL A 486 -22.10 -24.25 -25.06
C VAL A 486 -23.45 -24.31 -25.76
N ASP A 487 -24.51 -24.60 -25.01
CA ASP A 487 -25.84 -24.88 -25.57
C ASP A 487 -26.55 -23.59 -26.01
N THR A 488 -26.60 -22.57 -25.15
CA THR A 488 -27.24 -21.28 -25.45
C THR A 488 -26.67 -20.17 -24.56
N ILE A 489 -26.40 -19.00 -25.15
CA ILE A 489 -26.03 -17.78 -24.41
C ILE A 489 -27.30 -16.93 -24.24
N TRP A 490 -27.68 -16.64 -23.00
CA TRP A 490 -28.81 -15.77 -22.70
C TRP A 490 -28.36 -14.31 -22.60
N ALA A 491 -28.96 -13.44 -23.40
CA ALA A 491 -28.60 -12.03 -23.48
C ALA A 491 -29.81 -11.08 -23.50
N GLN A 492 -30.78 -11.35 -22.64
CA GLN A 492 -32.01 -10.57 -22.53
C GLN A 492 -31.80 -9.35 -21.63
N ASN A 493 -32.57 -8.27 -21.88
CA ASN A 493 -32.51 -7.01 -21.11
C ASN A 493 -31.21 -6.22 -21.26
N ASN A 494 -30.52 -6.30 -22.40
CA ASN A 494 -29.34 -5.48 -22.70
C ASN A 494 -29.64 -4.39 -23.73
N VAL A 495 -28.88 -3.30 -23.69
CA VAL A 495 -28.94 -2.22 -24.67
C VAL A 495 -27.86 -2.44 -25.73
N TRP A 496 -28.27 -2.44 -26.99
CA TRP A 496 -27.43 -2.67 -28.17
C TRP A 496 -27.33 -1.41 -29.03
N SER A 497 -26.49 -1.43 -30.07
CA SER A 497 -26.38 -0.32 -31.03
C SER A 497 -27.68 -0.14 -31.83
N HIS A 498 -28.35 -1.23 -32.18
CA HIS A 498 -29.64 -1.22 -32.85
C HIS A 498 -30.80 -1.55 -31.89
N SER A 499 -32.01 -1.20 -32.32
CA SER A 499 -33.20 -1.24 -31.44
C SER A 499 -34.24 -2.27 -31.85
N THR A 500 -34.18 -2.80 -33.07
CA THR A 500 -35.06 -3.87 -33.55
C THR A 500 -34.37 -5.21 -33.44
N GLU A 501 -35.11 -6.26 -33.10
CA GLU A 501 -34.56 -7.63 -32.96
C GLU A 501 -33.82 -8.07 -34.24
N ALA A 502 -34.37 -7.76 -35.41
CA ALA A 502 -33.77 -8.11 -36.70
C ALA A 502 -32.43 -7.39 -36.95
N GLU A 503 -32.33 -6.10 -36.63
CA GLU A 503 -31.08 -5.34 -36.80
C GLU A 503 -30.03 -5.76 -35.77
N VAL A 504 -30.45 -6.01 -34.51
CA VAL A 504 -29.55 -6.50 -33.45
C VAL A 504 -28.93 -7.83 -33.86
N GLY A 505 -29.74 -8.78 -34.32
CA GLY A 505 -29.24 -10.08 -34.78
C GLY A 505 -28.39 -10.04 -36.06
N GLN A 506 -28.48 -8.98 -36.86
CA GLN A 506 -27.73 -8.87 -38.11
C GLN A 506 -26.42 -8.08 -37.94
N TYR A 507 -26.43 -7.04 -37.10
CA TYR A 507 -25.34 -6.06 -37.02
C TYR A 507 -24.63 -6.04 -35.66
N ASP A 508 -25.32 -6.37 -34.58
CA ASP A 508 -24.78 -6.24 -33.21
C ASP A 508 -24.25 -7.57 -32.68
N ILE A 509 -24.89 -8.68 -33.06
CA ILE A 509 -24.58 -10.02 -32.56
C ILE A 509 -24.12 -10.89 -33.71
N TYR A 510 -22.98 -11.58 -33.55
CA TYR A 510 -22.52 -12.64 -34.44
C TYR A 510 -22.62 -14.00 -33.74
N ASP A 511 -23.52 -14.88 -34.22
CA ASP A 511 -23.85 -16.14 -33.55
C ASP A 511 -24.15 -17.32 -34.52
N ALA A 512 -24.86 -18.34 -34.03
CA ALA A 512 -25.31 -19.50 -34.81
C ALA A 512 -26.17 -19.17 -36.04
N ASN A 513 -26.85 -18.01 -36.05
CA ASN A 513 -27.64 -17.57 -37.20
C ASN A 513 -26.75 -17.13 -38.36
N ASP A 514 -25.56 -16.58 -38.06
CA ASP A 514 -24.55 -16.21 -39.04
C ASP A 514 -23.67 -17.40 -39.45
N ASP A 515 -23.25 -18.19 -38.47
CA ASP A 515 -22.41 -19.38 -38.65
C ASP A 515 -22.95 -20.53 -37.79
N PRO A 516 -23.61 -21.55 -38.38
CA PRO A 516 -24.20 -22.68 -37.64
C PRO A 516 -23.20 -23.49 -36.80
N ALA A 517 -21.90 -23.30 -37.01
CA ALA A 517 -20.87 -23.90 -36.15
C ALA A 517 -20.78 -23.23 -34.77
N ARG A 518 -21.35 -22.04 -34.57
CA ARG A 518 -21.29 -21.25 -33.32
C ARG A 518 -22.47 -21.53 -32.38
N ALA A 519 -22.34 -21.10 -31.12
CA ALA A 519 -23.43 -21.16 -30.15
C ALA A 519 -24.55 -20.14 -30.46
N LEU A 520 -25.80 -20.50 -30.14
CA LEU A 520 -26.97 -19.63 -30.31
C LEU A 520 -27.03 -18.59 -29.20
N VAL A 521 -27.37 -17.35 -29.54
CA VAL A 521 -27.69 -16.29 -28.58
C VAL A 521 -29.21 -16.08 -28.54
N LEU A 522 -29.80 -16.22 -27.35
CA LEU A 522 -31.17 -15.79 -27.09
C LEU A 522 -31.14 -14.39 -26.49
N TYR A 523 -31.47 -13.40 -27.32
CA TYR A 523 -31.52 -12.01 -26.92
C TYR A 523 -32.94 -11.47 -26.99
N MET A 524 -33.20 -10.47 -26.18
CA MET A 524 -34.36 -9.60 -26.31
C MET A 524 -33.82 -8.20 -26.02
N PRO A 525 -33.71 -7.32 -27.03
CA PRO A 525 -33.18 -5.99 -26.81
C PRO A 525 -34.03 -5.33 -25.73
N LEU A 526 -33.38 -4.70 -24.76
CA LEU A 526 -34.08 -3.80 -23.86
C LEU A 526 -34.56 -2.66 -24.75
N LEU A 527 -35.84 -2.69 -25.11
CA LEU A 527 -36.46 -1.60 -25.80
C LEU A 527 -36.26 -0.38 -24.90
N SER A 528 -35.33 0.47 -25.32
CA SER A 528 -35.53 1.90 -25.16
C SER A 528 -36.88 2.15 -25.80
N TYR A 529 -37.96 2.09 -25.01
CA TYR A 529 -39.12 2.92 -25.29
C TYR A 529 -38.50 4.27 -25.42
N GLY A 530 -38.35 4.73 -26.67
CA GLY A 530 -37.58 5.91 -26.98
C GLY A 530 -37.88 6.92 -25.90
N VAL A 531 -36.91 7.12 -25.01
CA VAL A 531 -36.80 8.42 -24.41
C VAL A 531 -36.33 9.20 -25.62
N SER A 532 -37.30 9.63 -26.45
CA SER A 532 -37.27 10.98 -26.94
C SER A 532 -36.70 11.75 -25.78
N GLU A 533 -35.51 12.31 -25.95
CA GLU A 533 -34.90 13.26 -25.03
C GLU A 533 -35.94 14.35 -24.80
N HIS A 534 -36.91 14.05 -23.97
CA HIS A 534 -37.97 14.92 -23.61
C HIS A 534 -37.27 15.82 -22.60
N PRO A 535 -37.10 17.11 -22.94
CA PRO A 535 -36.44 18.03 -22.04
C PRO A 535 -37.06 17.87 -20.65
N LEU A 536 -36.21 17.90 -19.62
CA LEU A 536 -36.64 17.79 -18.22
C LEU A 536 -37.91 18.62 -18.02
N PRO A 537 -38.96 18.07 -17.40
CA PRO A 537 -40.21 18.78 -17.28
C PRO A 537 -39.97 20.08 -16.54
N GLU A 538 -40.46 21.18 -17.09
CA GLU A 538 -40.34 22.47 -16.42
C GLU A 538 -41.23 22.43 -15.18
N ILE A 539 -40.59 22.48 -14.01
CA ILE A 539 -41.27 22.55 -12.71
C ILE A 539 -41.36 24.01 -12.29
N ILE A 540 -42.58 24.52 -12.21
CA ILE A 540 -42.88 25.85 -11.69
C ILE A 540 -43.42 25.69 -10.27
N MET A 541 -42.81 26.38 -9.30
CA MET A 541 -43.29 26.43 -7.91
C MET A 541 -43.63 27.86 -7.53
N PHE A 542 -44.85 28.09 -7.08
CA PHE A 542 -45.33 29.43 -6.71
C PHE A 542 -46.40 29.39 -5.60
N PRO A 543 -46.47 30.42 -4.75
CA PRO A 543 -45.53 31.54 -4.65
C PRO A 543 -44.19 31.12 -4.05
N ASN A 544 -43.10 31.75 -4.50
CA ASN A 544 -41.77 31.63 -3.89
C ASN A 544 -41.14 33.03 -3.81
N PRO A 545 -41.00 33.66 -2.62
CA PRO A 545 -41.25 33.08 -1.28
C PRO A 545 -42.71 32.71 -0.98
N THR A 546 -42.93 31.76 -0.07
CA THR A 546 -44.24 31.30 0.43
C THR A 546 -44.44 31.65 1.92
N ARG A 547 -45.68 31.71 2.38
CA ARG A 547 -46.05 31.79 3.82
C ARG A 547 -46.32 30.43 4.46
N GLY A 548 -46.10 29.34 3.73
CA GLY A 548 -46.35 27.98 4.19
C GLY A 548 -47.09 27.11 3.18
N VAL A 549 -47.87 27.70 2.27
CA VAL A 549 -48.57 26.95 1.21
C VAL A 549 -48.02 27.36 -0.16
N PHE A 550 -47.62 26.39 -0.98
CA PHE A 550 -47.20 26.64 -2.35
C PHE A 550 -47.70 25.56 -3.31
N SER A 551 -47.95 25.95 -4.55
CA SER A 551 -48.30 25.03 -5.63
C SER A 551 -47.08 24.68 -6.44
N PHE A 552 -47.05 23.46 -6.98
CA PHE A 552 -46.10 23.03 -7.99
C PHE A 552 -46.84 22.43 -9.18
N GLN A 553 -46.36 22.75 -10.38
CA GLN A 553 -46.93 22.32 -11.65
C GLN A 553 -45.84 21.77 -12.55
N PHE A 554 -46.15 20.68 -13.25
CA PHE A 554 -45.32 20.10 -14.31
C PHE A 554 -45.88 20.49 -15.68
N SER A 555 -45.01 20.59 -16.69
CA SER A 555 -45.39 20.72 -18.09
C SER A 555 -46.38 19.61 -18.52
N THR A 556 -47.41 19.95 -19.28
CA THR A 556 -48.49 19.02 -19.68
C THR A 556 -47.92 17.81 -20.45
N GLY A 557 -48.31 16.59 -20.06
CA GLY A 557 -47.80 15.34 -20.67
C GLY A 557 -46.48 14.83 -20.09
N SER A 558 -45.95 15.48 -19.05
CA SER A 558 -44.69 15.07 -18.40
C SER A 558 -44.86 13.89 -17.45
N ARG A 559 -43.78 13.11 -17.28
CA ARG A 559 -43.68 12.08 -16.24
C ARG A 559 -43.83 12.71 -14.85
N LEU A 560 -44.59 12.06 -13.98
CA LEU A 560 -44.78 12.46 -12.59
C LEU A 560 -43.71 11.79 -11.70
N PRO A 561 -43.20 12.45 -10.66
CA PRO A 561 -42.22 11.86 -9.76
C PRO A 561 -42.83 10.75 -8.92
N ALA A 562 -42.05 9.71 -8.64
CA ALA A 562 -42.44 8.61 -7.76
C ALA A 562 -42.53 9.08 -6.29
N VAL A 563 -41.63 9.99 -5.89
CA VAL A 563 -41.59 10.56 -4.54
C VAL A 563 -41.18 12.03 -4.61
N MET A 564 -41.78 12.86 -3.75
CA MET A 564 -41.36 14.23 -3.48
C MET A 564 -40.90 14.36 -2.02
N GLU A 565 -39.73 14.97 -1.81
CA GLU A 565 -39.13 15.19 -0.49
C GLU A 565 -38.93 16.68 -0.21
N ILE A 566 -39.22 17.10 1.03
CA ILE A 566 -38.86 18.42 1.55
C ILE A 566 -37.65 18.25 2.44
N VAL A 567 -36.58 18.96 2.10
CA VAL A 567 -35.26 18.81 2.69
C VAL A 567 -34.80 20.15 3.26
N ASP A 568 -34.22 20.14 4.44
CA ASP A 568 -33.58 21.34 5.01
C ASP A 568 -32.26 21.69 4.29
N PHE A 569 -31.67 22.83 4.63
CA PHE A 569 -30.40 23.27 4.03
C PHE A 569 -29.23 22.32 4.31
N PHE A 570 -29.31 21.48 5.34
CA PHE A 570 -28.28 20.49 5.70
C PHE A 570 -28.51 19.12 5.02
N GLY A 571 -29.52 19.01 4.16
CA GLY A 571 -29.80 17.77 3.44
C GLY A 571 -30.66 16.77 4.21
N ARG A 572 -31.22 17.14 5.38
CA ARG A 572 -32.11 16.25 6.16
C ARG A 572 -33.53 16.29 5.60
N ILE A 573 -34.10 15.11 5.35
CA ILE A 573 -35.49 14.95 4.89
C ILE A 573 -36.43 15.28 6.06
N LEU A 574 -37.27 16.30 5.87
CA LEU A 574 -38.28 16.74 6.82
C LEU A 574 -39.63 16.07 6.54
N GLU A 575 -39.95 15.88 5.26
CA GLU A 575 -41.16 15.18 4.80
C GLU A 575 -40.90 14.47 3.48
N ALA A 576 -41.57 13.33 3.25
CA ALA A 576 -41.60 12.63 1.96
C ALA A 576 -43.03 12.19 1.65
N ARG A 577 -43.46 12.35 0.38
CA ARG A 577 -44.82 11.97 -0.05
C ARG A 577 -44.87 11.64 -1.53
N VAL A 578 -45.82 10.80 -1.93
CA VAL A 578 -46.18 10.60 -3.34
C VAL A 578 -47.15 11.73 -3.74
N PRO A 579 -46.81 12.58 -4.71
CA PRO A 579 -47.66 13.72 -5.05
C PRO A 579 -48.94 13.28 -5.79
N GLU A 580 -50.08 13.78 -5.33
CA GLU A 580 -51.39 13.54 -5.95
C GLU A 580 -51.77 14.70 -6.87
N PHE A 581 -52.02 14.43 -8.14
CA PHE A 581 -52.39 15.47 -9.11
C PHE A 581 -53.89 15.41 -9.40
N ARG A 582 -54.57 16.56 -9.28
CA ARG A 582 -55.92 16.72 -9.84
C ARG A 582 -55.81 17.03 -11.33
N ASN A 583 -56.90 16.84 -12.08
CA ASN A 583 -57.04 16.91 -13.56
C ASN A 583 -56.40 18.12 -14.30
N SER A 584 -55.78 19.08 -13.60
CA SER A 584 -55.07 20.24 -14.14
C SER A 584 -53.53 20.19 -14.05
N GLY A 585 -52.92 19.10 -13.55
CA GLY A 585 -51.45 18.96 -13.47
C GLY A 585 -50.77 19.86 -12.43
N THR A 586 -51.56 20.45 -11.52
CA THR A 586 -51.09 21.28 -10.40
C THR A 586 -51.42 20.57 -9.10
N SER A 587 -50.46 20.57 -8.17
CA SER A 587 -50.65 20.08 -6.80
C SER A 587 -50.24 21.17 -5.80
N GLU A 588 -50.92 21.23 -4.67
CA GLU A 588 -50.64 22.16 -3.58
C GLU A 588 -49.94 21.44 -2.43
N LEU A 589 -49.00 22.12 -1.80
CA LEU A 589 -48.26 21.63 -0.65
C LEU A 589 -48.32 22.63 0.50
N ASP A 590 -48.68 22.13 1.69
CA ASP A 590 -48.68 22.89 2.93
C ASP A 590 -47.50 22.46 3.83
N ILE A 591 -46.52 23.36 3.93
CA ILE A 591 -45.37 23.32 4.83
C ILE A 591 -45.48 24.37 5.95
N SER A 592 -46.68 24.89 6.25
CA SER A 592 -46.89 25.95 7.24
C SER A 592 -46.39 25.59 8.64
N HIS A 593 -46.35 24.30 8.95
CA HIS A 593 -45.85 23.75 10.21
C HIS A 593 -44.31 23.79 10.33
N LEU A 594 -43.56 23.97 9.24
CA LEU A 594 -42.11 24.15 9.26
C LEU A 594 -41.74 25.58 9.69
N SER A 595 -40.52 25.80 10.20
CA SER A 595 -40.04 27.15 10.55
C SER A 595 -39.83 28.04 9.31
N SER A 596 -39.68 29.35 9.49
CA SER A 596 -39.24 30.23 8.40
C SER A 596 -37.81 29.89 7.99
N GLY A 597 -37.52 29.80 6.69
CA GLY A 597 -36.21 29.33 6.22
C GLY A 597 -36.18 28.95 4.74
N ILE A 598 -35.01 28.49 4.29
CA ILE A 598 -34.79 27.97 2.94
C ILE A 598 -34.96 26.45 2.99
N TYR A 599 -35.78 25.94 2.08
CA TYR A 599 -36.00 24.51 1.90
C TYR A 599 -35.69 24.10 0.46
N ILE A 600 -35.32 22.84 0.32
CA ILE A 600 -35.08 22.18 -0.95
C ILE A 600 -36.20 21.16 -1.17
N VAL A 601 -36.92 21.29 -2.28
CA VAL A 601 -37.89 20.30 -2.74
C VAL A 601 -37.18 19.39 -3.74
N ARG A 602 -37.09 18.09 -3.43
CA ARG A 602 -36.57 17.06 -4.34
C ARG A 602 -37.72 16.31 -4.97
N PHE A 603 -37.67 16.13 -6.28
CA PHE A 603 -38.60 15.31 -7.05
C PHE A 603 -37.84 14.11 -7.60
N CYS A 604 -38.11 12.93 -7.05
CA CYS A 604 -37.42 11.68 -7.36
C CYS A 604 -38.21 10.90 -8.41
N PHE A 605 -37.58 10.62 -9.53
CA PHE A 605 -38.04 9.74 -10.60
C PHE A 605 -37.18 8.48 -10.60
N ASP A 606 -37.62 7.40 -11.25
CA ASP A 606 -36.96 6.07 -11.19
C ASP A 606 -35.45 6.09 -11.47
N SER A 607 -34.95 7.00 -12.29
CA SER A 607 -33.53 7.11 -12.67
C SER A 607 -32.89 8.49 -12.41
N GLN A 608 -33.62 9.46 -11.85
CA GLN A 608 -33.15 10.85 -11.75
C GLN A 608 -33.84 11.66 -10.65
N THR A 609 -33.15 12.67 -10.12
CA THR A 609 -33.68 13.59 -9.10
C THR A 609 -33.60 15.05 -9.56
N MET A 610 -34.72 15.76 -9.54
CA MET A 610 -34.78 17.21 -9.78
C MET A 610 -34.92 17.98 -8.48
N VAL A 611 -34.30 19.16 -8.42
CA VAL A 611 -34.23 19.98 -7.21
C VAL A 611 -34.76 21.38 -7.46
N LYS A 612 -35.63 21.88 -6.57
CA LYS A 612 -36.10 23.27 -6.57
C LYS A 612 -36.03 23.88 -5.17
N LYS A 613 -35.56 25.12 -5.10
CA LYS A 613 -35.50 25.91 -3.86
C LYS A 613 -36.85 26.58 -3.59
N ILE A 614 -37.31 26.54 -2.34
CA ILE A 614 -38.47 27.31 -1.84
C ILE A 614 -38.04 28.11 -0.59
N ILE A 615 -38.49 29.35 -0.48
CA ILE A 615 -38.22 30.21 0.69
C ILE A 615 -39.53 30.37 1.47
N LYS A 616 -39.57 29.92 2.73
CA LYS A 616 -40.69 30.15 3.64
C LYS A 616 -40.42 31.38 4.51
N LEU A 617 -41.30 32.37 4.43
CA LEU A 617 -41.25 33.61 5.22
C LEU A 617 -41.70 33.37 6.66
#